data_AF-A0A0Q6GUB6-F1
#
_entry.id   AF-A0A0Q6GUB6-F1
#
_cell.length_a   1.000
_cell.length_b   1.000
_cell.length_c   1.000
_cell.angle_alpha   90.00
_cell.angle_beta   90.00
_cell.angle_gamma   90.00
#
_symmetry.space_group_name_H-M   'P 1'
#
loop_
_entity.id
_entity.type
_entity.pdbx_description
1 polymer ?
#
loop_
_entity_poly.entity_id
_entity_poly.type
_entity_poly.pdbx_seq_one_letter_code
_entity_poly.pdbx_strand_id
1 'polypeptide(L)' 'MFQTIRLTAWHDGALTGPSRLVALQELKETLLMLTDRDQMQVDFICSSVEETGACRLVDEEDDNVFILEKVLHS' A
#
# COMPACT_ATOMS: atom_id res chain seq x y z
N MET A 1 -3.85 -16.12 9.70
CA MET A 1 -3.19 -16.11 8.38
C MET A 1 -2.49 -14.76 8.25
N PHE A 2 -1.19 -14.74 7.95
CA PHE A 2 -0.51 -13.50 7.64
C PHE A 2 -0.94 -13.05 6.24
N GLN A 3 -1.48 -11.85 6.13
CA GLN A 3 -1.86 -11.30 4.83
C GLN A 3 -0.64 -10.62 4.21
N THR A 4 -0.30 -11.08 3.01
CA THR A 4 0.79 -10.52 2.20
C THR A 4 0.20 -9.50 1.24
N ILE A 5 0.76 -8.30 1.23
CA ILE A 5 0.40 -7.22 0.32
C ILE A 5 1.51 -7.04 -0.71
N ARG A 6 1.14 -6.91 -1.98
CA ARG A 6 2.05 -6.48 -3.04
C ARG A 6 2.00 -4.96 -3.12
N LEU A 7 3.14 -4.32 -2.89
CA LEU A 7 3.35 -2.89 -3.01
C LEU A 7 4.05 -2.60 -4.33
N THR A 8 3.42 -1.78 -5.16
CA THR A 8 3.97 -1.30 -6.44
C THR A 8 4.01 0.22 -6.41
N ALA A 9 5.15 0.81 -6.76
CA ALA A 9 5.32 2.26 -6.79
C ALA A 9 5.51 2.75 -8.22
N TRP A 10 4.83 3.85 -8.53
CA TRP A 10 4.86 4.55 -9.80
C TRP A 10 5.20 6.01 -9.53
N HIS A 11 6.01 6.60 -10.41
CA HIS A 11 6.38 8.01 -10.40
C HIS A 11 6.35 8.50 -11.85
N ASP A 12 5.65 9.60 -12.10
CA ASP A 12 5.49 10.17 -13.45
C ASP A 12 5.02 9.14 -14.50
N GLY A 13 4.07 8.28 -14.13
CA GLY A 13 3.53 7.23 -15.00
C GLY A 13 4.48 6.06 -15.29
N ALA A 14 5.70 6.07 -14.72
CA ALA A 14 6.67 4.99 -14.83
C ALA A 14 6.78 4.18 -13.53
N LEU A 15 6.96 2.88 -13.65
CA LEU A 15 7.27 2.01 -12.51
C LEU A 15 8.63 2.39 -11.93
N THR A 16 8.70 2.68 -10.64
CA THR A 16 9.95 3.07 -9.97
C THR A 16 10.85 1.87 -9.66
N GLY A 17 10.32 0.65 -9.76
CA GLY A 17 11.08 -0.57 -9.53
C GLY A 17 10.21 -1.83 -9.47
N PRO A 18 10.79 -2.98 -9.08
CA PRO A 18 10.03 -4.21 -8.90
C PRO A 18 9.05 -4.08 -7.73
N SER A 19 7.86 -4.67 -7.90
CA SER A 19 6.88 -4.78 -6.82
C SER A 19 7.45 -5.55 -5.64
N ARG A 20 7.15 -5.12 -4.41
CA ARG A 20 7.60 -5.76 -3.18
C ARG A 20 6.46 -6.48 -2.49
N LEU A 21 6.72 -7.65 -1.93
CA LEU A 21 5.80 -8.32 -1.03
C LEU A 21 6.12 -7.90 0.40
N VAL A 22 5.12 -7.41 1.12
CA VAL A 22 5.23 -6.93 2.49
C VAL A 22 4.13 -7.54 3.33
N ALA A 23 4.38 -7.82 4.61
CA ALA A 23 3.30 -8.23 5.50
C ALA A 23 2.36 -7.04 5.76
N LEU A 24 1.07 -7.29 5.94
CA LEU A 24 0.08 -6.25 6.23
C LEU A 24 0.46 -5.41 7.47
N GLN A 25 1.01 -6.06 8.51
CA GLN A 25 1.47 -5.38 9.72
C GLN A 25 2.65 -4.43 9.43
N GLU A 26 3.64 -4.90 8.66
CA GLU A 26 4.79 -4.09 8.27
C GLU A 26 4.36 -2.90 7.39
N LEU A 27 3.38 -3.09 6.51
CA LEU A 27 2.79 -2.01 5.71
C LEU A 27 2.14 -0.95 6.61
N LYS A 28 1.36 -1.36 7.62
CA LYS A 28 0.74 -0.43 8.58
C LYS A 28 1.80 0.41 9.29
N GLU A 29 2.82 -0.25 9.84
CA GLU A 29 3.91 0.44 10.54
C GLU A 29 4.66 1.40 9.61
N THR A 30 4.93 0.97 8.37
CA THR A 30 5.59 1.80 7.37
C THR A 30 4.77 3.04 7.03
N LEU A 31 3.46 2.90 6.81
CA LEU A 31 2.57 4.01 6.50
C LEU A 31 2.49 5.02 7.66
N LEU A 32 2.45 4.53 8.91
CA LEU A 32 2.44 5.40 10.10
C LEU A 32 3.77 6.12 10.32
N MET A 33 4.90 5.48 9.97
CA MET A 33 6.22 6.06 10.18
C MET A 33 6.64 7.03 9.08
N LEU A 34 6.25 6.77 7.82
CA LEU A 34 6.78 7.47 6.65
C LEU A 34 5.77 8.41 5.99
N THR A 35 4.53 8.46 6.47
CA THR A 35 3.51 9.36 5.94
C THR A 35 2.83 10.11 7.07
N ASP A 36 2.34 11.32 6.83
CA ASP A 36 1.59 12.10 7.82
C ASP A 36 0.18 11.55 8.11
N ARG A 37 -0.07 10.28 7.80
CA ARG A 37 -1.36 9.62 8.01
C ARG A 37 -1.52 9.16 9.45
N ASP A 38 -2.71 9.36 9.99
CA ASP A 38 -3.06 8.85 11.30
C ASP A 38 -3.46 7.35 11.28
N GLN A 39 -3.60 6.76 12.46
CA GLN A 39 -3.98 5.36 12.64
C GLN A 39 -5.31 5.00 11.95
N MET A 40 -6.32 5.87 12.02
CA MET A 40 -7.62 5.58 11.39
C MET A 40 -7.51 5.57 9.87
N GLN A 41 -6.74 6.49 9.30
CA GLN A 41 -6.48 6.55 7.86
C GLN A 41 -5.72 5.31 7.38
N VAL A 42 -4.69 4.88 8.11
CA VAL A 42 -3.92 3.67 7.78
C VAL A 42 -4.79 2.40 7.90
N ASP A 43 -5.62 2.31 8.94
CA ASP A 43 -6.54 1.19 9.11
C ASP A 43 -7.61 1.15 8.01
N PHE A 44 -8.10 2.31 7.57
CA PHE A 44 -9.02 2.40 6.44
C PHE A 44 -8.38 1.92 5.13
N ILE A 45 -7.14 2.31 4.86
CA ILE A 45 -6.38 1.86 3.68
C ILE A 45 -6.24 0.33 3.71
N CYS A 46 -5.82 -0.21 4.85
CA CYS A 46 -5.63 -1.65 4.98
C CYS A 46 -6.94 -2.43 4.83
N SER A 47 -8.02 -1.97 5.49
CA SER A 47 -9.35 -2.57 5.36
C SER A 47 -9.83 -2.53 3.91
N SER A 48 -9.61 -1.42 3.21
CA SER A 48 -9.94 -1.29 1.79
C SER A 48 -9.23 -2.35 0.95
N VAL A 49 -7.93 -2.56 1.15
CA VAL A 49 -7.18 -3.62 0.45
C VAL A 49 -7.74 -5.01 0.77
N GLU A 50 -8.12 -5.26 2.02
CA GLU A 50 -8.69 -6.54 2.44
C GLU A 50 -10.05 -6.83 1.80
N GLU A 51 -10.91 -5.81 1.70
CA GLU A 51 -12.29 -5.89 1.21
C GLU A 51 -12.37 -5.89 -0.32
N THR A 52 -11.64 -4.99 -0.99
CA THR A 52 -11.72 -4.80 -2.45
C THR A 52 -10.64 -5.57 -3.20
N GLY A 53 -9.60 -6.02 -2.50
CA GLY A 53 -8.43 -6.68 -3.08
C GLY A 53 -7.32 -5.72 -3.54
N ALA A 54 -7.59 -4.41 -3.64
CA ALA A 54 -6.55 -3.43 -3.98
C ALA A 54 -6.90 -1.99 -3.53
N CYS A 55 -5.87 -1.21 -3.20
CA CYS A 55 -6.00 0.20 -2.88
C CYS A 55 -4.93 1.01 -3.63
N ARG A 56 -5.33 2.18 -4.13
CA ARG A 56 -4.43 3.14 -4.78
C ARG A 56 -4.23 4.33 -3.86
N LEU A 57 -2.99 4.58 -3.47
CA LEU A 57 -2.58 5.78 -2.76
C LEU A 57 -1.95 6.73 -3.76
N VAL A 58 -2.44 7.96 -3.80
CA VAL A 58 -1.89 9.03 -4.63
C VAL A 58 -1.29 10.05 -3.71
N ASP A 59 -0.06 10.43 -4.00
CA ASP A 59 0.57 11.62 -3.47
C ASP A 59 0.43 12.72 -4.52
N GLU A 60 -0.38 13.73 -4.21
CA GLU A 60 -0.67 14.82 -5.13
C GLU A 60 0.49 15.82 -5.24
N GLU A 61 1.45 15.80 -4.31
CA GLU A 61 2.57 16.74 -4.33
C GLU A 61 3.72 16.27 -5.23
N ASP A 62 4.00 14.96 -5.26
CA ASP A 62 5.16 14.39 -5.97
C ASP A 62 4.80 13.48 -7.16
N ASP A 63 3.54 13.52 -7.63
CA ASP A 63 3.02 12.64 -8.70
C ASP A 63 3.33 11.13 -8.45
N ASN A 64 3.44 10.77 -7.17
CA ASN A 64 3.73 9.39 -6.76
C ASN A 64 2.43 8.62 -6.58
N VAL A 65 2.40 7.42 -7.15
CA VAL A 65 1.25 6.52 -7.03
C VAL A 65 1.73 5.19 -6.48
N PHE A 66 1.17 4.80 -5.34
CA PHE A 66 1.39 3.48 -4.76
C PHE A 66 0.15 2.62 -4.97
N ILE A 67 0.34 1.41 -5.46
CA ILE A 67 -0.70 0.40 -5.59
C ILE A 67 -0.42 -0.69 -4.58
N LEU A 68 -1.38 -0.93 -3.70
CA LEU A 68 -1.41 -1.97 -2.69
C LEU A 68 -2.37 -3.04 -3.16
N GLU A 69 -1.92 -4.27 -3.33
CA GLU A 69 -2.74 -5.39 -3.79
C GLU A 69 -2.70 -6.54 -2.81
N LYS A 70 -3.87 -7.09 -2.49
CA LYS A 70 -3.99 -8.30 -1.68
C LYS A 70 -3.46 -9.50 -2.46
N VAL A 71 -2.49 -10.21 -1.90
CA VAL A 71 -2.02 -11.47 -2.48
C VAL A 71 -2.81 -12.62 -1.87
N LEU A 72 -3.68 -13.23 -2.66
CA LEU A 72 -4.33 -14.48 -2.30
C LEU A 72 -3.33 -15.61 -2.54
N HIS A 73 -2.86 -16.25 -1.47
CA HIS A 73 -2.16 -17.53 -1.60
C HIS A 73 -3.15 -18.56 -2.17
N SER A 74 -2.82 -19.12 -3.34
CA SER A 74 -3.49 -20.29 -3.90
C SER A 74 -2.98 -21.57 -3.27
#